data_AF-A0A9E5EZ25-F1
#
_entry.id   AF-A0A9E5EZ25-F1
#
_cell.length_a   1.000
_cell.length_b   1.000
_cell.length_c   1.000
_cell.angle_alpha   90.00
_cell.angle_beta   90.00
_cell.angle_gamma   90.00
#
_symmetry.space_group_name_H-M   'P 1'
#
loop_
_entity.id
_entity.type
_entity.pdbx_description
1 polymer ?
#
loop_
_entity_poly.entity_id
_entity_poly.type
_entity_poly.pdbx_seq_one_letter_code
_entity_poly.pdbx_strand_id
1 'polypeptide(L)'
;IEVNKQGTYAVEILYACPLKDAGSTIEISFNESKLVTKVLQGWDPPLITDQDVIARPAAESIMKDFKILEAGKIKLSKGKGNLVLRALEIPGKEVMQVRAINLHMISE
;
A
#
# COMPACT_ATOMS: atom_id res chain seq x y z
N ILE A 1 -8.07 -7.57 -8.95
CA ILE A 1 -7.95 -6.55 -10.02
C ILE A 1 -8.13 -7.23 -11.39
N GLU A 2 -8.38 -6.44 -12.44
CA GLU A 2 -8.38 -6.91 -13.82
C GLU A 2 -7.40 -6.06 -14.63
N VAL A 3 -6.39 -6.71 -15.20
CA VAL A 3 -5.36 -6.08 -16.02
C VAL A 3 -5.80 -6.18 -17.48
N ASN A 4 -6.26 -5.08 -18.05
CA ASN A 4 -6.77 -5.04 -19.43
C ASN A 4 -5.65 -5.03 -20.47
N LYS A 5 -4.49 -4.46 -20.13
CA LYS A 5 -3.33 -4.30 -21.00
C LYS A 5 -2.10 -4.82 -20.28
N GLN A 6 -1.31 -5.69 -20.91
CA GLN A 6 -0.06 -6.13 -20.31
C GLN A 6 0.97 -4.99 -20.36
N GLY A 7 1.91 -4.98 -19.42
CA GLY A 7 3.04 -4.07 -19.46
C GLY A 7 3.73 -3.90 -18.12
N THR A 8 4.58 -2.88 -18.02
CA THR A 8 5.22 -2.50 -16.77
C THR A 8 4.42 -1.37 -16.10
N TYR A 9 4.13 -1.55 -14.82
CA TYR A 9 3.39 -0.62 -13.98
C TYR A 9 4.26 -0.10 -12.84
N ALA A 10 4.25 1.20 -12.62
CA ALA A 10 4.72 1.79 -11.37
C ALA A 10 3.67 1.53 -10.27
N VAL A 11 4.14 1.10 -9.10
CA VAL A 11 3.28 0.79 -7.95
C VAL A 11 3.47 1.84 -6.87
N GLU A 12 2.37 2.45 -6.47
CA GLU A 12 2.32 3.40 -5.36
C GLU A 12 1.39 2.86 -4.28
N ILE A 13 1.78 3.02 -3.02
CA ILE A 13 0.92 2.70 -1.87
C ILE A 13 0.67 3.97 -1.09
N LEU A 14 -0.60 4.29 -0.86
CA LEU A 14 -0.98 5.34 0.10
C LEU A 14 -0.94 4.73 1.50
N TYR A 15 0.03 5.16 2.31
CA TYR A 15 0.33 4.56 3.60
C TYR A 15 0.52 5.59 4.72
N ALA A 16 0.35 5.12 5.96
CA ALA A 16 0.84 5.73 7.18
C ALA A 16 1.53 4.64 8.01
N CYS A 17 2.60 4.97 8.73
CA CYS A 17 3.40 4.03 9.50
C CYS A 17 3.98 4.74 10.73
N PRO A 18 3.73 4.28 11.98
CA PRO A 18 4.40 4.80 13.16
C PRO A 18 5.92 4.76 13.00
N LEU A 19 6.62 5.81 13.45
CA LEU A 19 8.07 5.93 13.25
C LEU A 19 8.86 4.74 13.82
N LYS A 20 8.40 4.19 14.94
CA LYS A 20 9.00 3.02 15.61
C LYS A 20 8.80 1.69 14.87
N ASP A 21 7.83 1.64 13.96
CA ASP A 21 7.42 0.43 13.24
C ASP A 21 7.92 0.42 11.78
N ALA A 22 8.66 1.46 11.37
CA ALA A 22 9.33 1.54 10.08
C ALA A 22 10.43 0.48 9.93
N GLY A 23 10.71 0.09 8.68
CA GLY A 23 11.72 -0.91 8.31
C GLY A 23 11.15 -2.24 7.82
N SER A 24 9.82 -2.39 7.81
CA SER A 24 9.15 -3.61 7.33
C SER A 24 9.42 -3.93 5.86
N THR A 25 9.55 -5.21 5.54
CA THR A 25 9.69 -5.72 4.16
C THR A 25 8.36 -6.27 3.68
N ILE A 26 7.91 -5.86 2.49
CA ILE A 26 6.62 -6.26 1.89
C ILE A 26 6.80 -6.83 0.48
N GLU A 27 5.87 -7.69 0.08
CA GLU A 27 5.72 -8.23 -1.27
C GLU A 27 4.37 -7.77 -1.84
N ILE A 28 4.38 -7.23 -3.05
CA ILE A 28 3.20 -7.07 -3.90
C ILE A 28 3.27 -8.15 -4.97
N SER A 29 2.20 -8.95 -5.12
CA SER A 29 2.14 -10.00 -6.12
C SER A 29 0.82 -10.03 -6.87
N PHE A 30 0.90 -10.44 -8.14
CA PHE A 30 -0.22 -10.66 -9.03
C PHE A 30 0.13 -11.79 -9.98
N ASN A 31 -0.59 -12.92 -9.90
CA ASN A 31 -0.25 -14.17 -10.57
C ASN A 31 1.21 -14.57 -10.30
N GLU A 32 2.05 -14.66 -11.34
CA GLU A 32 3.47 -15.02 -11.21
C GLU A 32 4.39 -13.82 -10.92
N SER A 33 3.86 -12.60 -11.07
CA SER A 33 4.64 -11.37 -10.89
C SER A 33 4.76 -10.99 -9.43
N LYS A 34 5.97 -10.59 -9.03
CA LYS A 34 6.30 -10.20 -7.66
C LYS A 34 7.16 -8.95 -7.64
N LEU A 35 6.92 -8.09 -6.66
CA LEU A 35 7.70 -6.91 -6.34
C LEU A 35 7.93 -6.88 -4.83
N VAL A 36 9.18 -6.91 -4.40
CA VAL A 36 9.56 -6.79 -2.99
C VAL A 36 10.12 -5.39 -2.73
N THR A 37 9.66 -4.74 -1.66
CA THR A 37 10.12 -3.41 -1.27
C THR A 37 10.10 -3.24 0.25
N LYS A 38 10.59 -2.10 0.74
CA LYS A 38 10.66 -1.77 2.17
C LYS A 38 9.87 -0.50 2.50
N VAL A 39 9.18 -0.52 3.63
CA VAL A 39 8.54 0.65 4.23
C VAL A 39 9.57 1.33 5.15
N LEU A 40 10.50 2.08 4.57
CA LEU A 40 11.66 2.61 5.33
C LEU A 40 11.34 3.86 6.16
N GLN A 41 10.40 4.68 5.70
CA GLN A 41 10.08 5.95 6.35
C GLN A 41 8.80 5.82 7.17
N GLY A 42 8.86 6.22 8.44
CA GLY A 42 7.68 6.45 9.25
C GLY A 42 6.94 7.71 8.82
N TRP A 43 5.61 7.63 8.82
CA TRP A 43 4.68 8.73 8.60
C TRP A 43 3.41 8.49 9.43
N ASP A 44 3.28 9.15 10.57
CA ASP A 44 2.13 8.96 11.47
C ASP A 44 1.50 10.30 11.86
N PRO A 45 0.75 10.93 10.94
CA PRO A 45 0.01 12.14 11.26
C PRO A 45 -1.14 11.81 12.22
N PRO A 46 -1.58 12.78 13.04
CA PRO A 46 -2.74 12.59 13.90
C PRO A 46 -3.99 12.28 13.09
N LEU A 47 -4.98 11.68 13.75
CA LEU A 47 -6.31 11.52 13.17
C LEU A 47 -6.97 12.90 13.00
N ILE A 48 -7.69 13.06 11.90
CA ILE A 48 -8.52 14.22 11.62
C ILE A 48 -9.87 13.98 12.32
N THR A 49 -10.13 14.74 13.38
CA THR A 49 -11.29 14.56 14.26
C THR A 49 -12.23 15.75 14.31
N ASP A 50 -11.90 16.85 13.63
CA ASP A 50 -12.64 18.10 13.57
C ASP A 50 -13.72 18.11 12.48
N GLN A 51 -14.16 16.92 12.05
CA GLN A 51 -15.19 16.77 11.04
C GLN A 51 -16.56 16.63 11.70
N ASP A 52 -17.59 17.18 11.08
CA ASP A 52 -18.99 16.94 11.48
C ASP A 52 -19.38 15.50 11.06
N VAL A 53 -18.96 14.54 11.88
CA VAL A 53 -19.19 13.11 11.68
C VAL A 53 -19.76 12.49 12.95
N ILE A 54 -20.65 11.50 12.77
CA ILE A 54 -21.07 10.64 13.87
C ILE A 54 -19.90 9.78 14.35
N ALA A 55 -19.96 9.32 15.61
CA ALA A 55 -18.98 8.38 16.15
C ALA A 55 -18.93 7.11 15.28
N ARG A 56 -17.73 6.78 14.78
CA ARG A 56 -17.49 5.61 13.94
C ARG A 56 -17.14 4.39 14.80
N PRO A 57 -17.67 3.19 14.51
CA PRO A 57 -17.21 1.94 15.11
C PRO A 57 -15.71 1.72 14.88
N ALA A 58 -15.06 0.93 15.74
CA ALA A 58 -13.62 0.67 15.67
C ALA A 58 -13.13 0.06 14.34
N ALA A 59 -14.02 -0.57 13.57
CA ALA A 59 -13.70 -1.17 12.28
C ALA A 59 -13.77 -0.20 11.09
N GLU A 60 -14.30 1.02 11.27
CA GLU A 60 -14.39 2.01 10.22
C GLU A 60 -13.14 2.89 10.18
N SER A 61 -12.71 3.27 8.98
CA SER A 61 -11.55 4.13 8.80
C SER A 61 -11.83 5.53 9.37
N ILE A 62 -10.97 5.97 10.28
CA ILE A 62 -10.90 7.37 10.72
C ILE A 62 -9.97 8.11 9.76
N MET A 63 -10.35 9.34 9.40
CA MET A 63 -9.58 10.13 8.44
C MET A 63 -8.21 10.48 9.03
N LYS A 64 -7.18 10.35 8.21
CA LYS A 64 -5.84 10.90 8.44
C LYS A 64 -5.13 11.10 7.11
N ASP A 65 -4.03 11.82 7.13
CA ASP A 65 -3.21 12.01 5.94
C ASP A 65 -2.37 10.77 5.64
N PHE A 66 -2.32 10.39 4.37
CA PHE A 66 -1.51 9.27 3.88
C PHE A 66 -0.43 9.80 2.95
N LYS A 67 0.76 9.24 3.05
CA LYS A 67 1.89 9.53 2.16
C LYS A 67 1.94 8.49 1.05
N ILE A 68 2.53 8.86 -0.09
CA ILE A 68 2.83 7.91 -1.16
C ILE A 68 4.15 7.19 -0.83
N LEU A 69 4.12 5.87 -0.85
CA LEU A 69 5.28 5.00 -0.96
C LEU A 69 5.44 4.60 -2.43
N GLU A 70 6.53 5.01 -3.05
CA GLU A 70 6.95 4.50 -4.36
C GLU A 70 7.50 3.08 -4.18
N ALA A 71 6.64 2.07 -4.36
CA ALA A 71 7.01 0.68 -4.07
C ALA A 71 7.93 0.07 -5.14
N GLY A 72 7.91 0.62 -6.35
CA GLY A 72 8.77 0.20 -7.47
C GLY A 72 7.96 -0.10 -8.73
N LYS A 73 8.46 -1.02 -9.56
CA LYS A 73 7.87 -1.37 -10.86
C LYS A 73 7.56 -2.87 -10.91
N ILE A 74 6.40 -3.23 -11.44
CA ILE A 74 5.97 -4.62 -11.61
C ILE A 74 5.48 -4.85 -13.05
N LYS A 75 5.88 -5.98 -13.64
CA LYS A 75 5.35 -6.42 -14.94
C LYS A 75 4.04 -7.16 -14.71
N LEU A 76 2.94 -6.73 -15.33
CA LEU A 76 1.64 -7.36 -15.18
C LEU A 76 1.20 -7.95 -16.52
N SER A 77 0.82 -9.23 -16.51
CA SER A 77 0.18 -9.88 -17.64
C SER A 77 -1.31 -9.56 -17.69
N LYS A 78 -1.88 -9.48 -18.90
CA LYS A 78 -3.33 -9.31 -19.08
C LYS A 78 -4.09 -10.44 -18.39
N GLY A 79 -5.14 -10.10 -17.66
CA GLY A 79 -6.00 -11.08 -16.99
C GLY A 79 -6.59 -10.59 -15.68
N LYS A 80 -7.45 -11.41 -15.09
CA LYS A 80 -8.10 -11.16 -13.80
C LYS A 80 -7.44 -12.00 -12.71
N GLY A 81 -7.22 -11.39 -11.55
CA GLY A 81 -6.59 -12.08 -10.43
C GLY A 81 -6.55 -11.24 -9.16
N ASN A 82 -5.99 -11.83 -8.11
CA ASN A 82 -5.81 -11.15 -6.83
C ASN A 82 -4.51 -10.36 -6.84
N LEU A 83 -4.60 -9.07 -6.54
CA LEU A 83 -3.44 -8.27 -6.16
C LEU A 83 -3.24 -8.48 -4.67
N VAL A 84 -2.11 -9.09 -4.30
CA VAL A 84 -1.83 -9.45 -2.91
C VAL A 84 -0.70 -8.58 -2.39
N LEU A 85 -0.95 -7.87 -1.30
CA LEU A 85 0.05 -7.21 -0.49
C LEU A 85 0.33 -8.07 0.74
N ARG A 86 1.58 -8.50 0.93
CA ARG A 86 1.98 -9.42 2.00
C ARG A 86 3.17 -8.85 2.78
N ALA A 87 3.12 -8.98 4.10
CA ALA A 87 4.27 -8.71 4.96
C ALA A 87 5.25 -9.90 4.90
N LEU A 88 6.52 -9.64 4.63
CA LEU A 88 7.59 -10.63 4.68
C LEU A 88 8.39 -10.53 5.98
N GLU A 89 8.61 -9.32 6.47
CA GLU A 89 9.34 -9.04 7.70
C GLU A 89 8.71 -7.84 8.40
N ILE A 90 8.50 -7.97 9.71
CA ILE A 90 7.89 -6.96 10.56
C ILE A 90 8.81 -6.75 11.78
N PRO A 91 9.81 -5.85 11.69
CA PRO A 91 10.72 -5.59 12.80
C PRO A 91 10.05 -4.85 13.97
N GLY A 92 8.94 -4.14 13.68
CA GLY A 92 8.11 -3.45 14.67
C GLY A 92 6.87 -4.24 15.07
N LYS A 93 5.82 -3.53 15.51
CA LYS A 93 4.52 -4.11 15.85
C LYS A 93 3.57 -4.23 14.67
N GLU A 94 3.70 -3.33 13.71
CA GLU A 94 2.87 -3.27 12.50
C GLU A 94 3.71 -2.93 11.27
N VAL A 95 3.15 -3.13 10.08
CA VAL A 95 3.82 -2.80 8.81
C VAL A 95 3.52 -1.37 8.42
N MET A 96 2.23 -1.07 8.24
CA MET A 96 1.67 0.23 7.90
C MET A 96 0.14 0.14 7.89
N GLN A 97 -0.53 1.29 7.98
CA GLN A 97 -1.92 1.49 7.62
C GLN A 97 -2.00 1.74 6.11
N VAL A 98 -2.82 0.97 5.40
CA VAL A 98 -2.95 1.05 3.93
C VAL A 98 -4.28 1.68 3.56
N ARG A 99 -4.25 2.67 2.67
CA ARG A 99 -5.47 3.29 2.11
C ARG A 99 -5.75 2.85 0.69
N ALA A 100 -4.73 2.76 -0.16
CA ALA A 100 -4.88 2.41 -1.56
C ALA A 100 -3.57 1.88 -2.15
N ILE A 101 -3.69 1.11 -3.23
CA ILE A 101 -2.59 0.76 -4.12
C ILE A 101 -2.95 1.29 -5.51
N ASN A 102 -2.11 2.16 -6.06
CA ASN A 102 -2.25 2.68 -7.41
C ASN A 102 -1.26 1.97 -8.34
N LEU A 103 -1.74 1.66 -9.54
CA LEU A 103 -0.95 1.03 -10.60
C LEU A 103 -0.98 1.95 -11.83
N HIS A 104 0.15 2.58 -12.13
CA HIS A 104 0.30 3.47 -13.28
C HIS A 104 1.09 2.77 -14.38
N MET A 105 0.49 2.59 -15.55
CA MET A 105 1.21 1.98 -16.68
C MET A 105 2.31 2.94 -17.16
N ILE A 106 3.54 2.44 -17.29
CA ILE A 106 4.68 3.23 -17.75
C ILE A 106 5.28 2.74 -19.07
N SER A 107 5.08 1.46 -19.41
CA SER A 107 5.45 0.91 -20.72
C SER A 107 4.64 -0.34 -21.04
N GLU A 108 4.54 -0.68 -22.33
CA GLU A 108 4.04 -1.97 -22.83
C GLU A 108 5.10 -3.06 -22.75
#